data_AF-A0AAN8QEL2-F1
#
_entry.id   AF-A0AAN8QEL2-F1
#
_cell.length_a   1.000
_cell.length_b   1.000
_cell.length_c   1.000
_cell.angle_alpha   90.00
_cell.angle_beta   90.00
_cell.angle_gamma   90.00
#
_symmetry.space_group_name_H-M   'P 1'
#
loop_
_entity.id
_entity.type
_entity.pdbx_description
1 polymer ?
#
loop_
_entity_poly.entity_id
_entity_poly.type
_entity_poly.pdbx_seq_one_letter_code
_entity_poly.pdbx_strand_id
1 'polypeptide(L)'
;MLWPAWVYCTRYSDRPSSGPRSRKPKKSTTATTTTTMTPSKDDKRPRTAFTAEQLQRLKTEFQTNRYLTEQRRQSLAQELGLNESQIKIWFQNKRAKIKKATGNKNSLALHLMAQGLYNHATSSKDEKSDSD
;
A
#
# COMPACT_ATOMS: atom_id res chain seq x y z
N MET A 1 27.26 -6.14 18.06
CA MET A 1 25.80 -6.02 17.82
C MET A 1 25.60 -5.43 16.43
N LEU A 2 25.11 -6.23 15.47
CA LEU A 2 24.92 -5.80 14.09
C LEU A 2 23.66 -4.92 14.00
N TRP A 3 23.84 -3.63 13.71
CA TRP A 3 22.71 -2.73 13.54
C TRP A 3 22.02 -3.06 12.21
N PRO A 4 20.68 -3.08 12.16
CA PRO A 4 19.94 -3.45 10.96
C PRO A 4 20.24 -2.51 9.77
N ALA A 5 20.20 -3.06 8.55
CA ALA A 5 20.75 -2.44 7.33
C ALA A 5 20.15 -1.06 6.95
N TRP A 6 18.93 -0.75 7.40
CA TRP A 6 18.30 0.57 7.22
C TRP A 6 18.98 1.72 7.99
N VAL A 7 19.85 1.44 8.97
CA VAL A 7 20.54 2.49 9.75
C VAL A 7 21.81 2.99 9.04
N TYR A 8 22.42 2.20 8.15
CA TYR A 8 23.72 2.53 7.55
C TYR A 8 23.62 3.31 6.22
N CYS A 9 22.43 3.69 5.75
CA CYS A 9 22.25 4.37 4.47
C CYS A 9 22.59 5.88 4.47
N THR A 10 23.31 6.42 5.46
CA THR A 10 23.53 7.89 5.55
C THR A 10 24.94 8.35 5.98
N ARG A 11 26.00 7.63 5.61
CA ARG A 11 27.37 8.18 5.67
C ARG A 11 28.33 7.58 4.65
N TYR A 12 28.04 7.79 3.37
CA TYR A 12 29.10 7.93 2.36
C TYR A 12 28.59 8.90 1.29
N SER A 13 28.85 10.18 1.57
CA SER A 13 28.50 11.34 0.76
C SER A 13 29.52 11.54 -0.36
N ASP A 14 29.59 10.58 -1.29
CA ASP A 14 30.39 10.71 -2.53
C ASP A 14 29.58 10.22 -3.73
N ARG A 15 28.37 10.75 -3.90
CA ARG A 15 27.66 10.65 -5.18
C ARG A 15 27.33 12.06 -5.67
N PRO A 16 27.97 12.52 -6.76
CA PRO A 16 27.77 13.87 -7.24
C PRO A 16 26.33 14.00 -7.74
N SER A 17 25.62 14.97 -7.16
CA SER A 17 24.29 15.47 -7.56
C SER A 17 23.25 14.42 -7.96
N SER A 18 22.34 14.12 -7.03
CA SER A 18 20.96 13.85 -7.42
C SER A 18 20.09 14.72 -6.54
N GLY A 19 19.76 15.91 -7.07
CA GLY A 19 18.84 16.85 -6.49
C GLY A 19 17.44 16.26 -6.21
N PRO A 20 16.47 17.10 -5.80
CA PRO A 20 15.19 16.65 -5.26
C PRO A 20 14.52 15.63 -6.19
N ARG A 21 14.06 14.53 -5.59
CA ARG A 21 13.50 13.35 -6.28
C ARG A 21 12.21 13.72 -7.00
N SER A 22 12.33 14.36 -8.15
CA SER A 22 11.19 14.70 -9.00
C SER A 22 10.58 13.41 -9.53
N ARG A 23 9.30 13.19 -9.23
CA ARG A 23 8.51 12.10 -9.80
C ARG A 23 8.35 12.38 -11.28
N LYS A 24 9.13 11.69 -12.13
CA LYS A 24 8.93 11.74 -13.58
C LYS A 24 7.50 11.27 -13.92
N PRO A 25 6.72 12.05 -14.67
CA PRO A 25 5.43 11.59 -15.18
C PRO A 25 5.63 10.48 -16.21
N LYS A 26 4.85 9.40 -16.08
CA LYS A 26 4.88 8.23 -16.97
C LYS A 26 4.25 8.63 -18.32
N LYS A 27 5.06 8.72 -19.38
CA LYS A 27 4.54 8.82 -20.76
C LYS A 27 3.91 7.48 -21.14
N SER A 28 2.66 7.51 -21.57
CA SER A 28 1.99 6.43 -22.28
C SER A 28 2.48 6.40 -23.72
N THR A 29 3.03 5.27 -24.17
CA THR A 29 3.23 5.00 -25.59
C THR A 29 2.79 3.57 -25.89
N THR A 30 1.81 3.51 -26.77
CA THR A 30 1.28 2.40 -27.55
C THR A 30 2.37 1.59 -28.26
N ALA A 31 2.04 0.32 -28.52
CA ALA A 31 2.88 -0.79 -29.00
C ALA A 31 3.77 -0.53 -30.23
N THR A 32 4.89 -1.27 -30.35
CA THR A 32 5.25 -2.16 -31.49
C THR A 32 6.60 -2.87 -31.24
N THR A 33 6.62 -4.15 -31.63
CA THR A 33 7.65 -5.21 -31.71
C THR A 33 9.10 -4.78 -31.99
N THR A 34 10.09 -5.40 -31.30
CA THR A 34 11.27 -6.12 -31.85
C THR A 34 12.29 -6.48 -30.75
N THR A 35 12.67 -7.75 -30.72
CA THR A 35 13.78 -8.45 -30.06
C THR A 35 14.93 -7.60 -29.48
N THR A 36 15.11 -7.64 -28.15
CA THR A 36 16.45 -7.70 -27.52
C THR A 36 16.34 -8.14 -26.06
N MET A 37 17.05 -9.21 -25.72
CA MET A 37 17.14 -9.76 -24.36
C MET A 37 17.88 -8.81 -23.42
N THR A 38 17.18 -8.24 -22.45
CA THR A 38 17.78 -7.68 -21.22
C THR A 38 16.88 -8.03 -20.02
N PRO A 39 17.40 -8.56 -18.90
CA PRO A 39 16.60 -8.84 -17.72
C PRO A 39 16.31 -7.52 -16.96
N SER A 40 15.29 -6.80 -17.44
CA SER A 40 14.87 -5.53 -16.87
C SER A 40 13.86 -5.75 -15.74
N LYS A 41 14.33 -5.60 -14.49
CA LYS A 41 13.74 -4.84 -13.36
C LYS A 41 12.20 -4.76 -13.13
N ASP A 42 11.39 -5.67 -13.66
CA ASP A 42 9.92 -5.63 -13.51
C ASP A 42 9.28 -6.96 -13.06
N ASP A 43 10.02 -7.82 -12.32
CA ASP A 43 9.44 -9.00 -11.63
C ASP A 43 8.52 -8.66 -10.43
N LYS A 44 8.08 -7.40 -10.32
CA LYS A 44 7.05 -7.04 -9.36
C LYS A 44 5.71 -7.35 -9.99
N ARG A 45 5.06 -8.40 -9.49
CA ARG A 45 3.67 -8.77 -9.86
C ARG A 45 2.84 -7.50 -10.07
N PRO A 46 2.22 -7.32 -11.26
CA PRO A 46 1.44 -6.12 -11.56
C PRO A 46 0.41 -5.90 -10.46
N ARG A 47 0.27 -4.66 -10.00
CA ARG A 47 -0.76 -4.31 -9.02
C ARG A 47 -2.12 -4.52 -9.66
N THR A 48 -2.86 -5.50 -9.18
CA THR A 48 -4.25 -5.74 -9.57
C THR A 48 -5.19 -4.95 -8.66
N ALA A 49 -6.14 -4.23 -9.26
CA ALA A 49 -7.23 -3.60 -8.54
C ALA A 49 -8.44 -4.55 -8.53
N PHE A 50 -9.16 -4.62 -7.40
CA PHE A 50 -10.42 -5.35 -7.31
C PHE A 50 -11.56 -4.52 -7.89
N THR A 51 -12.56 -5.19 -8.46
CA THR A 51 -13.78 -4.52 -8.95
C THR A 51 -14.62 -3.99 -7.79
N ALA A 52 -15.55 -3.08 -8.08
CA ALA A 52 -16.44 -2.53 -7.05
C ALA A 52 -17.28 -3.62 -6.37
N GLU A 53 -17.82 -4.56 -7.16
CA GLU A 53 -18.60 -5.70 -6.67
C GLU A 53 -17.78 -6.60 -5.74
N GLN A 54 -16.56 -6.99 -6.16
CA GLN A 54 -15.64 -7.78 -5.32
C GLN A 54 -15.37 -7.08 -3.99
N LEU A 55 -15.15 -5.76 -4.00
CA LEU A 55 -14.94 -4.98 -2.80
C LEU A 55 -16.17 -4.92 -1.89
N GLN A 56 -17.38 -4.83 -2.45
CA GLN A 56 -18.61 -4.85 -1.65
C GLN A 56 -18.76 -6.18 -0.94
N ARG A 57 -18.61 -7.29 -1.65
CA ARG A 57 -18.72 -8.62 -1.05
C ARG A 57 -17.71 -8.86 0.07
N LEU A 58 -16.45 -8.46 -0.15
CA LEU A 58 -15.40 -8.52 0.86
C LEU A 58 -15.70 -7.65 2.10
N LYS A 59 -16.30 -6.47 1.91
CA LYS A 59 -16.72 -5.59 3.02
C LYS A 59 -17.83 -6.23 3.84
N THR A 60 -18.84 -6.81 3.19
CA THR A 60 -19.94 -7.49 3.86
C THR A 60 -19.41 -8.63 4.74
N GLU A 61 -18.53 -9.49 4.20
CA GLU A 61 -17.94 -10.54 5.04
C GLU A 61 -17.11 -10.01 6.19
N PHE A 62 -16.37 -8.92 5.97
CA PHE A 62 -15.55 -8.34 7.01
C PHE A 62 -16.36 -7.70 8.16
N GLN A 63 -17.62 -7.35 7.90
CA GLN A 63 -18.55 -6.91 8.94
C GLN A 63 -19.03 -8.09 9.77
N THR A 64 -19.34 -9.23 9.13
CA THR A 64 -19.74 -10.47 9.80
C THR A 64 -18.60 -11.08 10.61
N ASN A 65 -17.40 -11.20 10.01
CA ASN A 65 -16.23 -11.75 10.67
C ASN A 65 -14.94 -11.05 10.22
N ARG A 66 -14.19 -10.49 11.17
CA ARG A 66 -12.92 -9.77 10.88
C ARG A 66 -11.77 -10.72 10.53
N TYR A 67 -11.93 -12.02 10.77
CA TYR A 67 -10.93 -13.06 10.52
C TYR A 67 -11.55 -14.20 9.72
N LEU A 68 -10.88 -14.61 8.64
CA LEU A 68 -11.37 -15.72 7.83
C LEU A 68 -10.82 -17.06 8.33
N THR A 69 -11.69 -18.06 8.36
CA THR A 69 -11.29 -19.47 8.37
C THR A 69 -10.81 -19.88 6.97
N GLU A 70 -10.11 -21.02 6.89
CA GLU A 70 -9.66 -21.58 5.62
C GLU A 70 -10.82 -21.87 4.66
N GLN A 71 -11.82 -22.59 5.14
CA GLN A 71 -13.01 -22.93 4.34
C GLN A 71 -13.71 -21.66 3.81
N ARG A 72 -13.84 -20.61 4.64
CA ARG A 72 -14.50 -19.38 4.19
C ARG A 72 -13.67 -18.62 3.16
N ARG A 73 -12.34 -18.63 3.31
CA ARG A 73 -11.41 -18.04 2.34
C ARG A 73 -11.50 -18.73 0.98
N GLN A 74 -11.59 -20.07 0.95
CA GLN A 74 -11.79 -20.84 -0.27
C GLN A 74 -13.13 -20.52 -0.94
N SER A 75 -14.22 -20.49 -0.17
CA SER A 75 -15.55 -20.13 -0.68
C SER A 75 -15.57 -18.73 -1.33
N LEU A 76 -14.97 -17.72 -0.68
CA LEU A 76 -14.88 -16.37 -1.24
C LEU A 76 -13.99 -16.28 -2.47
N ALA A 77 -12.90 -17.05 -2.51
CA ALA A 77 -11.99 -17.10 -3.65
C ALA A 77 -12.74 -17.59 -4.91
N GLN A 78 -13.54 -18.65 -4.76
CA GLN A 78 -14.37 -19.19 -5.85
C GLN A 78 -15.48 -18.21 -6.25
N GLU A 79 -16.20 -17.65 -5.27
CA GLU A 79 -17.30 -16.70 -5.53
C GLU A 79 -16.84 -15.45 -6.29
N LEU A 80 -15.63 -14.95 -5.99
CA LEU A 80 -15.12 -13.70 -6.55
C LEU A 80 -14.15 -13.88 -7.72
N GLY A 81 -13.80 -15.12 -8.07
CA GLY A 81 -12.77 -15.41 -9.08
C GLY A 81 -11.38 -14.89 -8.70
N LEU A 82 -11.04 -14.91 -7.41
CA LEU A 82 -9.78 -14.39 -6.86
C LEU A 82 -8.95 -15.49 -6.22
N ASN A 83 -7.64 -15.30 -6.11
CA ASN A 83 -6.80 -16.23 -5.36
C ASN A 83 -7.01 -16.08 -3.86
N GLU A 84 -6.97 -17.18 -3.10
CA GLU A 84 -7.07 -17.17 -1.63
C GLU A 84 -6.06 -16.21 -0.97
N SER A 85 -4.85 -16.10 -1.55
CA SER A 85 -3.82 -15.18 -1.08
C SER A 85 -4.25 -13.71 -1.21
N GLN A 86 -4.94 -13.34 -2.30
CA GLN A 86 -5.47 -11.98 -2.49
C GLN A 86 -6.54 -11.66 -1.43
N ILE A 87 -7.43 -12.61 -1.14
CA ILE A 87 -8.43 -12.51 -0.08
C ILE A 87 -7.74 -12.33 1.28
N LYS A 88 -6.75 -13.18 1.59
CA LYS A 88 -5.95 -13.11 2.83
C LYS A 88 -5.27 -11.75 3.00
N ILE A 89 -4.59 -11.26 1.97
CA ILE A 89 -3.90 -9.97 1.97
C ILE A 89 -4.91 -8.82 2.17
N TRP A 90 -6.06 -8.87 1.50
CA TRP A 90 -7.09 -7.84 1.67
C TRP A 90 -7.60 -7.78 3.12
N PHE A 91 -7.90 -8.93 3.74
CA PHE A 91 -8.34 -8.97 5.15
C PHE A 91 -7.26 -8.46 6.10
N GLN A 92 -6.00 -8.82 5.88
CA GLN A 92 -4.87 -8.30 6.65
C GLN A 92 -4.74 -6.78 6.52
N ASN A 93 -4.78 -6.25 5.30
CA ASN A 93 -4.72 -4.81 5.03
C ASN A 93 -5.90 -4.06 5.65
N LYS A 94 -7.11 -4.64 5.59
CA LYS A 94 -8.31 -4.05 6.18
C LYS A 94 -8.19 -3.95 7.70
N ARG A 95 -7.74 -5.01 8.38
CA ARG A 95 -7.46 -4.98 9.83
C ARG A 95 -6.34 -3.99 10.18
N ALA A 96 -5.26 -3.97 9.40
CA ALA A 96 -4.17 -3.02 9.61
C ALA A 96 -4.65 -1.56 9.50
N LYS A 97 -5.51 -1.25 8.52
CA LYS A 97 -6.11 0.08 8.37
C LYS A 97 -6.94 0.46 9.60
N ILE A 98 -7.76 -0.44 10.12
CA ILE A 98 -8.55 -0.20 11.34
C ILE A 98 -7.63 -0.02 12.54
N LYS A 99 -6.65 -0.91 12.73
CA LYS A 99 -5.67 -0.78 13.82
C LYS A 99 -4.94 0.57 13.78
N LYS A 100 -4.58 1.05 12.58
CA LYS A 100 -3.97 2.38 12.41
C LYS A 100 -4.92 3.54 12.72
N ALA A 101 -6.22 3.38 12.49
CA ALA A 101 -7.23 4.40 12.78
C ALA A 101 -7.64 4.40 14.26
N THR A 102 -7.68 3.23 14.90
CA THR A 102 -8.14 3.04 16.28
C THR A 102 -7.01 3.04 17.31
N GLY A 103 -5.78 2.66 16.92
CA GLY A 103 -4.63 2.60 17.82
C GLY A 103 -3.99 3.97 18.07
N ASN A 104 -3.41 4.16 19.26
CA ASN A 104 -2.66 5.36 19.64
C ASN A 104 -1.75 5.78 18.50
N LYS A 105 -1.89 7.04 18.05
CA LYS A 105 -0.99 7.67 17.08
C LYS A 105 0.44 7.39 17.54
N ASN A 106 1.26 6.77 16.70
CA ASN A 106 2.65 6.44 17.02
C ASN A 106 3.30 7.68 17.65
N SER A 107 3.65 7.64 18.94
CA SER A 107 4.14 8.82 19.67
C SER A 107 5.33 9.48 18.97
N LEU A 108 6.20 8.65 18.37
CA LEU A 108 7.30 9.11 17.53
C LEU A 108 6.83 9.85 16.26
N ALA A 109 5.78 9.38 15.59
CA ALA A 109 5.21 10.09 14.45
C ALA A 109 4.61 11.43 14.89
N LEU A 110 3.97 11.49 16.06
CA LEU A 110 3.46 12.74 16.64
C LEU A 110 4.58 13.72 16.98
N HIS A 111 5.67 13.24 17.57
CA HIS A 111 6.85 14.04 17.88
C HIS A 111 7.53 14.58 16.62
N LEU A 112 7.71 13.74 15.59
CA LEU A 112 8.28 14.15 14.31
C LEU A 112 7.37 15.12 13.53
N MET A 113 6.04 15.01 13.69
CA MET A 113 5.08 16.00 13.17
C MET A 113 5.25 17.34 13.88
N ALA A 114 5.38 17.34 15.22
CA ALA A 114 5.59 18.57 15.99
C ALA A 114 6.90 19.30 15.64
N GLN A 115 7.94 18.55 15.25
CA GLN A 115 9.23 19.10 14.83
C GLN A 115 9.30 19.49 13.35
N GLY A 116 8.23 19.33 12.57
CA GLY A 116 8.21 19.65 11.14
C GLY A 116 9.07 18.73 10.27
N LEU A 117 9.58 17.62 10.82
CA LEU A 117 10.45 16.65 10.14
C LEU A 117 9.65 15.56 9.41
N TYR A 118 8.32 15.52 9.59
CA TYR A 118 7.44 14.51 8.99
C TYR A 118 6.40 15.12 8.05
N ASN A 119 6.66 15.02 6.74
CA ASN A 119 5.73 15.45 5.71
C ASN A 119 4.61 14.41 5.51
N HIS A 120 3.45 14.62 6.11
CA HIS A 120 2.25 13.81 5.91
C HIS A 120 1.26 14.49 4.93
N ALA A 121 1.74 14.91 3.76
CA ALA A 121 0.88 15.42 2.68
C ALA A 121 0.10 14.27 2.00
N THR A 122 -0.83 13.65 2.73
CA THR A 122 -1.86 12.74 2.17
C THR A 122 -3.20 12.88 2.90
N SER A 123 -3.51 14.01 3.53
CA SER A 123 -4.89 14.33 3.91
C SER A 123 -5.57 14.97 2.70
N SER A 124 -6.40 14.18 2.02
CA SER A 124 -7.52 14.70 1.27
C SER A 124 -8.37 15.53 2.23
N LYS A 125 -8.35 16.86 2.07
CA LYS A 125 -9.38 17.76 2.57
C LYS A 125 -10.70 17.30 1.95
N ASP A 126 -11.53 16.64 2.73
CA ASP A 126 -12.98 16.62 2.54
C ASP A 126 -13.58 16.78 3.94
N GLU A 127 -13.45 18.01 4.44
CA GLU A 127 -14.35 18.51 5.47
C GLU A 127 -15.68 18.80 4.78
N LYS A 128 -16.73 18.09 5.17
CA LYS A 128 -18.10 18.56 4.97
C LYS A 128 -18.75 18.70 6.34
N SER A 129 -18.85 19.96 6.76
CA SER A 129 -19.81 20.45 7.71
C SER A 129 -21.22 20.07 7.26
N ASP A 130 -22.03 19.53 8.16
CA ASP A 130 -23.43 19.95 8.32
C ASP A 130 -24.03 19.27 9.57
N SER A 131 -24.32 20.05 10.61
CA SER A 131 -25.64 20.07 11.23
C SER A 131 -25.68 21.14 12.32
N ASP A 132 -26.60 22.06 12.08
CA ASP A 132 -27.22 23.05 12.96
C ASP A 132 -27.66 22.45 14.32
#